data_AF-A0A1W9TQX7-F1
#
_entry.id   AF-A0A1W9TQX7-F1
#
_cell.length_a   1.000
_cell.length_b   1.000
_cell.length_c   1.000
_cell.angle_alpha   90.00
_cell.angle_beta   90.00
_cell.angle_gamma   90.00
#
_symmetry.space_group_name_H-M   'P 1'
#
loop_
_entity.id
_entity.type
_entity.pdbx_description
1 polymer ?
#
loop_
_entity_poly.entity_id
_entity_poly.type
_entity_poly.pdbx_seq_one_letter_code
_entity_poly.pdbx_strand_id
1 'polypeptide(L)'
;MSKKTKRSIQPETSETKISPIQNFSKIGIVSRDYRYRFSNGYRDYSQKLPEILQLLDGEKCEAVLFSLFSIIPRESYDPSETFDVLKHIKVIHLEEFKDGLVRDAERYVIHHRTSSGWEKYWYYQVFGTITGMAKKEINDFVKNEIKKRFLGNSCVLLCGETNGVKYSKRDKKVHDDFGLRAAIPECVNIILNPIHDRMTRFEMKLKRQFLSKNGRWVISVWNKGKQDKNGKTRDGSGPSWTIFHNGLEREVNKIPNDIGVEIGVLDIKKGVSA
;
A
#
# COMPACT_ATOMS: atom_id res chain seq x y z
N MET A 1 23.02 4.50 25.88
CA MET A 1 21.74 3.77 25.72
C MET A 1 21.67 3.17 24.33
N SER A 2 21.84 1.85 24.25
CA SER A 2 21.96 1.09 23.00
C SER A 2 20.63 1.04 22.24
N LYS A 3 20.65 1.48 20.96
CA LYS A 3 19.52 1.32 20.04
C LYS A 3 19.40 -0.17 19.69
N LYS A 4 18.47 -0.87 20.33
CA LYS A 4 18.09 -2.23 19.93
C LYS A 4 17.48 -2.20 18.53
N THR A 5 18.26 -2.59 17.54
CA THR A 5 17.78 -2.99 16.22
C THR A 5 16.93 -4.24 16.42
N LYS A 6 15.60 -4.11 16.41
CA LYS A 6 14.70 -5.27 16.33
C LYS A 6 14.92 -5.91 14.95
N ARG A 7 15.79 -6.92 14.90
CA ARG A 7 15.84 -7.90 13.82
C ARG A 7 14.54 -8.69 13.90
N SER A 8 13.62 -8.49 12.95
CA SER A 8 12.62 -9.50 12.64
C SER A 8 13.37 -10.66 11.98
N ILE A 9 13.52 -11.75 12.71
CA ILE A 9 13.97 -13.03 12.13
C ILE A 9 12.84 -13.42 11.16
N GLN A 10 13.12 -13.32 9.86
CA GLN A 10 12.23 -13.86 8.84
C GLN A 10 12.27 -15.39 8.94
N PRO A 11 11.13 -16.10 9.06
CA PRO A 11 11.12 -17.52 8.84
C PRO A 11 11.60 -17.80 7.41
N GLU A 12 12.43 -18.83 7.24
CA GLU A 12 12.83 -19.33 5.93
C GLU A 12 11.59 -19.52 5.06
N THR A 13 11.56 -18.80 3.94
CA THR A 13 10.45 -18.84 3.00
C THR A 13 10.37 -20.23 2.38
N SER A 14 9.33 -20.99 2.74
CA SER A 14 8.83 -22.08 1.92
C SER A 14 8.45 -21.54 0.54
N GLU A 15 8.87 -22.29 -0.48
CA GLU A 15 8.55 -22.17 -1.91
C GLU A 15 8.33 -20.76 -2.47
N THR A 16 9.22 -20.35 -3.38
CA THR A 16 9.09 -19.13 -4.18
C THR A 16 7.83 -19.22 -5.07
N LYS A 17 6.66 -18.90 -4.51
CA LYS A 17 5.47 -18.64 -5.30
C LYS A 17 5.80 -17.46 -6.23
N ILE A 18 5.70 -17.71 -7.52
CA ILE A 18 5.77 -16.67 -8.55
C ILE A 18 4.64 -15.69 -8.25
N SER A 19 4.94 -14.40 -8.25
CA SER A 19 3.93 -13.39 -8.00
C SER A 19 2.83 -13.48 -9.08
N PRO A 20 1.55 -13.35 -8.72
CA PRO A 20 0.47 -13.48 -9.69
C PRO A 20 0.61 -12.46 -10.82
N ILE A 21 0.09 -12.79 -12.00
CA ILE A 21 0.06 -11.87 -13.14
C ILE A 21 -1.39 -11.41 -13.32
N GLN A 22 -1.68 -10.21 -12.82
CA GLN A 22 -3.02 -9.64 -12.89
C GLN A 22 -2.94 -8.17 -13.28
N ASN A 23 -3.46 -7.83 -14.45
CA ASN A 23 -3.55 -6.45 -14.91
C ASN A 23 -4.86 -5.81 -14.45
N PHE A 24 -4.81 -4.54 -14.07
CA PHE A 24 -5.98 -3.76 -13.70
C PHE A 24 -5.82 -2.28 -14.07
N SER A 25 -6.96 -1.61 -14.20
CA SER A 25 -7.09 -0.23 -14.66
C SER A 25 -8.04 0.63 -13.85
N LYS A 26 -8.89 0.05 -13.01
CA LYS A 26 -9.73 0.81 -12.06
C LYS A 26 -9.47 0.34 -10.64
N ILE A 27 -9.07 1.27 -9.77
CA ILE A 27 -8.55 0.97 -8.43
C ILE A 27 -9.41 1.69 -7.40
N GLY A 28 -9.98 0.91 -6.47
CA GLY A 28 -10.56 1.43 -5.24
C GLY A 28 -9.46 1.72 -4.23
N ILE A 29 -9.48 2.90 -3.61
CA ILE A 29 -8.52 3.33 -2.60
C ILE A 29 -9.28 3.44 -1.28
N VAL A 30 -8.81 2.74 -0.25
CA VAL A 30 -9.50 2.68 1.04
C VAL A 30 -8.56 3.10 2.16
N SER A 31 -9.02 4.04 2.96
CA SER A 31 -8.35 4.48 4.18
C SER A 31 -9.33 4.59 5.33
N ARG A 32 -8.86 4.34 6.55
CA ARG A 32 -9.59 4.61 7.78
C ARG A 32 -9.08 5.83 8.50
N ASP A 33 -9.90 6.27 9.43
CA ASP A 33 -9.53 7.18 10.49
C ASP A 33 -9.50 6.39 11.81
N TYR A 34 -8.37 6.37 12.51
CA TYR A 34 -8.27 5.70 13.81
C TYR A 34 -9.16 6.31 14.89
N ARG A 35 -9.78 7.46 14.66
CA ARG A 35 -10.77 8.03 15.58
C ARG A 35 -12.14 7.36 15.41
N TYR A 36 -12.43 6.84 14.23
CA TYR A 36 -13.63 6.05 14.01
C TYR A 36 -13.48 4.68 14.69
N ARG A 37 -14.55 4.23 15.33
CA ARG A 37 -14.60 2.97 16.08
C ARG A 37 -15.74 2.14 15.51
N PHE A 38 -15.38 1.00 14.94
CA PHE A 38 -16.33 -0.05 14.58
C PHE A 38 -16.92 -0.66 15.86
N SER A 39 -18.19 -1.02 15.82
CA SER A 39 -18.94 -1.54 16.97
C SER A 39 -18.57 -2.98 17.32
N ASN A 40 -17.91 -3.70 16.41
CA ASN A 40 -17.48 -5.09 16.62
C ASN A 40 -16.29 -5.24 17.60
N GLY A 41 -15.80 -4.14 18.19
CA GLY A 41 -14.67 -4.14 19.13
C GLY A 41 -13.29 -4.29 18.49
N TYR A 42 -13.21 -4.57 17.18
CA TYR A 42 -11.94 -4.69 16.46
C TYR A 42 -11.55 -3.36 15.82
N ARG A 43 -10.25 -3.06 15.87
CA ARG A 43 -9.66 -1.87 15.24
C ARG A 43 -9.06 -2.24 13.89
N ASP A 44 -9.82 -2.86 13.01
CA ASP A 44 -9.46 -3.30 11.65
C ASP A 44 -10.65 -3.08 10.69
N TYR A 45 -10.57 -3.46 9.41
CA TYR A 45 -11.69 -3.29 8.46
C TYR A 45 -12.75 -4.40 8.52
N SER A 46 -12.61 -5.38 9.41
CA SER A 46 -13.37 -6.64 9.31
C SER A 46 -14.90 -6.47 9.36
N GLN A 47 -15.41 -5.56 10.19
CA GLN A 47 -16.85 -5.29 10.28
C GLN A 47 -17.43 -4.79 8.96
N LYS A 48 -16.66 -3.96 8.26
CA LYS A 48 -17.14 -3.18 7.12
C LYS A 48 -16.59 -3.68 5.79
N LEU A 49 -15.73 -4.70 5.80
CA LEU A 49 -15.10 -5.25 4.60
C LEU A 49 -16.13 -5.64 3.53
N PRO A 50 -17.23 -6.36 3.82
CA PRO A 50 -18.22 -6.71 2.79
C PRO A 50 -18.80 -5.47 2.11
N GLU A 51 -19.19 -4.46 2.89
CA GLU A 51 -19.84 -3.24 2.41
C GLU A 51 -18.88 -2.37 1.58
N ILE A 52 -17.61 -2.27 2.02
CA ILE A 52 -16.55 -1.57 1.28
C ILE A 52 -16.32 -2.24 -0.08
N LEU A 53 -16.19 -3.57 -0.10
CA LEU A 53 -15.91 -4.31 -1.33
C LEU A 53 -17.11 -4.27 -2.27
N GLN A 54 -18.35 -4.39 -1.77
CA GLN A 54 -19.56 -4.28 -2.59
C GLN A 54 -19.69 -2.89 -3.23
N LEU A 55 -19.42 -1.82 -2.48
CA LEU A 55 -19.43 -0.46 -3.03
C LEU A 55 -18.42 -0.31 -4.17
N LEU A 56 -17.18 -0.76 -3.95
CA LEU A 56 -16.11 -0.68 -4.94
C LEU A 56 -16.33 -1.61 -6.15
N ASP A 57 -16.95 -2.77 -5.94
CA ASP A 57 -17.35 -3.67 -7.02
C ASP A 57 -18.47 -3.05 -7.87
N GLY A 58 -19.44 -2.36 -7.24
CA GLY A 58 -20.47 -1.58 -7.93
C GLY A 58 -19.89 -0.42 -8.75
N GLU A 59 -18.81 0.19 -8.25
CA GLU A 59 -17.98 1.13 -9.00
C GLU A 59 -17.12 0.45 -10.09
N LYS A 60 -17.24 -0.86 -10.31
CA LYS A 60 -16.49 -1.64 -11.30
C LYS A 60 -14.97 -1.54 -11.10
N CYS A 61 -14.51 -1.37 -9.86
CA CYS A 61 -13.09 -1.45 -9.55
C CYS A 61 -12.59 -2.89 -9.81
N GLU A 62 -11.39 -2.99 -10.36
CA GLU A 62 -10.72 -4.26 -10.66
C GLU A 62 -9.74 -4.65 -9.55
N ALA A 63 -9.21 -3.65 -8.83
CA ALA A 63 -8.34 -3.83 -7.68
C ALA A 63 -8.78 -2.93 -6.52
N VAL A 64 -8.51 -3.35 -5.29
CA VAL A 64 -8.72 -2.53 -4.09
C VAL A 64 -7.44 -2.42 -3.29
N LEU A 65 -7.00 -1.19 -3.02
CA LEU A 65 -5.84 -0.87 -2.20
C LEU A 65 -6.28 -0.30 -0.86
N PHE A 66 -6.08 -1.07 0.21
CA PHE A 66 -6.23 -0.58 1.57
C PHE A 66 -4.93 0.06 2.07
N SER A 67 -5.05 1.09 2.91
CA SER A 67 -3.98 1.47 3.82
C SER A 67 -3.60 0.30 4.74
N LEU A 68 -2.35 0.32 5.20
CA LEU A 68 -1.80 -0.73 6.06
C LEU A 68 -2.51 -0.80 7.42
N PHE A 69 -2.22 -1.83 8.21
CA PHE A 69 -3.01 -2.28 9.36
C PHE A 69 -4.48 -2.53 8.97
N SER A 70 -4.69 -3.43 8.02
CA SER A 70 -5.99 -3.63 7.40
C SER A 70 -6.86 -4.64 8.14
N ILE A 71 -6.35 -5.84 8.40
CA ILE A 71 -7.11 -6.96 9.00
C ILE A 71 -6.33 -7.56 10.17
N ILE A 72 -7.03 -7.90 11.25
CA ILE A 72 -6.50 -8.70 12.36
C ILE A 72 -6.90 -10.16 12.11
N PRO A 73 -5.94 -11.05 11.81
CA PRO A 73 -6.23 -12.47 11.61
C PRO A 73 -6.82 -13.10 12.87
N ARG A 74 -7.86 -13.93 12.72
CA ARG A 74 -8.50 -14.68 13.81
C ARG A 74 -9.33 -15.83 13.26
N GLU A 75 -9.51 -16.87 14.07
CA GLU A 75 -10.28 -18.07 13.66
C GLU A 75 -11.75 -17.76 13.37
N SER A 76 -12.33 -16.79 14.07
CA SER A 76 -13.74 -16.39 13.93
C SER A 76 -14.04 -15.52 12.71
N TYR A 77 -13.05 -15.25 11.85
CA TYR A 77 -13.22 -14.37 10.70
C TYR A 77 -12.22 -14.68 9.59
N ASP A 78 -12.72 -15.15 8.44
CA ASP A 78 -11.94 -15.19 7.20
C ASP A 78 -12.47 -14.11 6.22
N PRO A 79 -11.64 -13.13 5.81
CA PRO A 79 -12.07 -12.16 4.82
C PRO A 79 -12.48 -12.79 3.48
N SER A 80 -12.02 -14.02 3.19
CA SER A 80 -12.33 -14.73 1.95
C SER A 80 -13.82 -14.98 1.71
N GLU A 81 -14.60 -15.12 2.78
CA GLU A 81 -16.07 -15.31 2.72
C GLU A 81 -16.79 -14.15 2.02
N THR A 82 -16.15 -12.97 1.96
CA THR A 82 -16.72 -11.78 1.32
C THR A 82 -16.42 -11.68 -0.17
N PHE A 83 -15.54 -12.53 -0.71
CA PHE A 83 -14.99 -12.35 -2.06
C PHE A 83 -15.78 -13.06 -3.15
N ASP A 84 -16.50 -14.13 -2.83
CA ASP A 84 -17.19 -14.97 -3.82
C ASP A 84 -18.33 -14.23 -4.54
N VAL A 85 -18.91 -13.22 -3.89
CA VAL A 85 -19.99 -12.39 -4.44
C VAL A 85 -19.51 -11.26 -5.36
N LEU A 86 -18.19 -11.01 -5.42
CA LEU A 86 -17.61 -9.91 -6.20
C LEU A 86 -17.56 -10.26 -7.69
N LYS A 87 -17.96 -9.31 -8.55
CA LYS A 87 -18.04 -9.53 -10.01
C LYS A 87 -16.86 -8.91 -10.76
N HIS A 88 -16.42 -7.74 -10.34
CA HIS A 88 -15.43 -6.91 -11.03
C HIS A 88 -14.07 -6.93 -10.36
N ILE A 89 -14.04 -6.94 -9.02
CA ILE A 89 -12.80 -6.98 -8.26
C ILE A 89 -12.11 -8.33 -8.48
N LYS A 90 -10.82 -8.27 -8.82
CA LYS A 90 -9.94 -9.42 -9.05
C LYS A 90 -8.72 -9.41 -8.13
N VAL A 91 -8.43 -8.29 -7.48
CA VAL A 91 -7.27 -8.13 -6.59
C VAL A 91 -7.66 -7.32 -5.37
N ILE A 92 -7.29 -7.80 -4.18
CA ILE A 92 -7.48 -7.07 -2.92
C ILE A 92 -6.14 -7.05 -2.17
N HIS A 93 -5.69 -5.85 -1.85
CA HIS A 93 -4.41 -5.58 -1.19
C HIS A 93 -4.63 -5.18 0.27
N LEU A 94 -4.12 -6.00 1.21
CA LEU A 94 -4.32 -5.83 2.65
C LEU A 94 -3.00 -6.04 3.41
N GLU A 95 -2.91 -5.49 4.61
CA GLU A 95 -1.92 -5.91 5.61
C GLU A 95 -2.61 -6.61 6.78
N GLU A 96 -2.11 -7.79 7.11
CA GLU A 96 -2.42 -8.49 8.35
C GLU A 96 -1.51 -7.99 9.47
N PHE A 97 -2.09 -7.75 10.64
CA PHE A 97 -1.36 -7.20 11.78
C PHE A 97 -1.91 -7.67 13.13
N LYS A 98 -1.07 -7.58 14.17
CA LYS A 98 -1.50 -7.76 15.55
C LYS A 98 -1.89 -6.44 16.17
N ASP A 99 -3.02 -6.43 16.86
CA ASP A 99 -3.51 -5.28 17.58
C ASP A 99 -3.30 -5.47 19.09
N GLY A 100 -2.70 -4.48 19.74
CA GLY A 100 -2.33 -4.53 21.16
C GLY A 100 -2.02 -3.13 21.69
N LEU A 101 -1.11 -3.04 22.68
CA LEU A 101 -0.56 -1.74 23.14
C LEU A 101 0.14 -1.00 21.98
N VAL A 102 0.82 -1.75 21.13
CA VAL A 102 1.42 -1.30 19.88
C VAL A 102 0.92 -2.23 18.77
N ARG A 103 0.67 -1.68 17.59
CA ARG A 103 0.35 -2.47 16.41
C ARG A 103 1.63 -2.99 15.78
N ASP A 104 1.67 -4.28 15.54
CA ASP A 104 2.80 -4.95 14.89
C ASP A 104 2.33 -5.50 13.55
N ALA A 105 2.94 -5.01 12.46
CA ALA A 105 2.68 -5.52 11.12
C ALA A 105 3.16 -6.98 11.04
N GLU A 106 2.31 -7.86 10.50
CA GLU A 106 2.69 -9.24 10.24
C GLU A 106 3.08 -9.37 8.79
N ARG A 107 2.13 -9.49 7.86
CA ARG A 107 2.42 -9.71 6.44
C ARG A 107 1.49 -8.87 5.56
N TYR A 108 1.98 -8.50 4.40
CA TYR A 108 1.16 -7.93 3.35
C TYR A 108 0.60 -9.05 2.48
N VAL A 109 -0.71 -9.06 2.32
CA VAL A 109 -1.46 -10.13 1.65
C VAL A 109 -2.16 -9.54 0.43
N ILE A 110 -2.01 -10.24 -0.69
CA ILE A 110 -2.71 -10.00 -1.94
C ILE A 110 -3.63 -11.19 -2.16
N HIS A 111 -4.93 -10.93 -2.08
CA HIS A 111 -5.92 -11.88 -2.58
C HIS A 111 -6.12 -11.62 -4.06
N HIS A 112 -6.04 -12.66 -4.88
CA HIS A 112 -6.26 -12.54 -6.32
C HIS A 112 -7.17 -13.63 -6.84
N ARG A 113 -7.99 -13.28 -7.83
CA ARG A 113 -8.92 -14.20 -8.47
C ARG A 113 -8.21 -14.99 -9.56
N THR A 114 -8.41 -16.30 -9.58
CA THR A 114 -7.98 -17.24 -10.62
C THR A 114 -9.21 -17.92 -11.23
N SER A 115 -9.00 -18.84 -12.17
CA SER A 115 -10.09 -19.67 -12.72
C SER A 115 -10.67 -20.66 -11.72
N SER A 116 -9.91 -21.04 -10.67
CA SER A 116 -10.31 -21.99 -9.64
C SER A 116 -10.89 -21.33 -8.38
N GLY A 117 -10.85 -20.00 -8.28
CA GLY A 117 -11.36 -19.27 -7.11
C GLY A 117 -10.42 -18.14 -6.69
N TRP A 118 -10.34 -17.88 -5.39
CA TRP A 118 -9.45 -16.87 -4.81
C TRP A 118 -8.21 -17.52 -4.20
N GLU A 119 -7.04 -16.97 -4.53
CA GLU A 119 -5.75 -17.39 -3.99
C GLU A 119 -5.08 -16.27 -3.19
N LYS A 120 -4.15 -16.64 -2.30
CA LYS A 120 -3.40 -15.73 -1.44
C LYS A 120 -1.92 -15.73 -1.83
N TYR A 121 -1.38 -14.55 -2.10
CA TYR A 121 0.05 -14.27 -2.22
C TYR A 121 0.48 -13.30 -1.12
N TRP A 122 1.66 -13.46 -0.52
CA TRP A 122 2.05 -12.59 0.60
C TRP A 122 3.56 -12.39 0.69
N TYR A 123 3.94 -11.31 1.36
CA TYR A 123 5.34 -10.97 1.66
C TYR A 123 5.42 -9.94 2.80
N TYR A 124 6.64 -9.67 3.26
CA TYR A 124 6.95 -8.72 4.33
C TYR A 124 7.54 -7.42 3.79
N GLN A 125 7.30 -6.31 4.48
CA GLN A 125 8.05 -5.08 4.27
C GLN A 125 9.52 -5.32 4.66
N VAL A 126 10.46 -4.88 3.81
CA VAL A 126 11.90 -5.11 4.05
C VAL A 126 12.52 -3.98 4.87
N PHE A 127 12.11 -2.73 4.63
CA PHE A 127 12.58 -1.59 5.43
C PHE A 127 11.59 -0.43 5.46
N GLY A 128 11.59 0.32 6.57
CA GLY A 128 10.87 1.60 6.70
C GLY A 128 11.76 2.82 6.53
N THR A 129 13.06 2.67 6.77
CA THR A 129 14.09 3.71 6.63
C THR A 129 15.38 3.05 6.18
N ILE A 130 16.16 3.77 5.39
CA ILE A 130 17.50 3.32 4.97
C ILE A 130 18.62 3.90 5.83
N THR A 131 18.30 4.78 6.79
CA THR A 131 19.29 5.36 7.69
C THR A 131 19.89 4.28 8.58
N GLY A 132 21.19 4.06 8.46
CA GLY A 132 21.92 3.04 9.21
C GLY A 132 21.87 1.63 8.61
N MET A 133 21.20 1.44 7.48
CA MET A 133 21.25 0.19 6.72
C MET A 133 22.53 0.12 5.88
N ALA A 134 23.06 -1.09 5.70
CA ALA A 134 24.16 -1.31 4.79
C ALA A 134 23.69 -1.14 3.33
N LYS A 135 24.53 -0.56 2.47
CA LYS A 135 24.24 -0.42 1.03
C LYS A 135 23.89 -1.78 0.39
N LYS A 136 24.53 -2.85 0.85
CA LYS A 136 24.24 -4.22 0.40
C LYS A 136 22.79 -4.62 0.62
N GLU A 137 22.21 -4.34 1.79
CA GLU A 137 20.82 -4.71 2.11
C GLU A 137 19.81 -4.02 1.18
N ILE A 138 20.06 -2.76 0.83
CA ILE A 138 19.21 -2.00 -0.10
C ILE A 138 19.36 -2.54 -1.53
N ASN A 139 20.59 -2.86 -1.94
CA ASN A 139 20.84 -3.48 -3.23
C ASN A 139 20.20 -4.88 -3.31
N ASP A 140 20.23 -5.66 -2.23
CA ASP A 140 19.62 -6.98 -2.16
C ASP A 140 18.10 -6.87 -2.26
N PHE A 141 17.49 -5.86 -1.65
CA PHE A 141 16.06 -5.55 -1.88
C PHE A 141 15.78 -5.27 -3.36
N VAL A 142 16.55 -4.37 -3.98
CA VAL A 142 16.36 -3.99 -5.39
C VAL A 142 16.56 -5.19 -6.33
N LYS A 143 17.52 -6.07 -6.04
CA LYS A 143 17.82 -7.22 -6.91
C LYS A 143 16.87 -8.40 -6.70
N ASN A 144 16.49 -8.69 -5.45
CA ASN A 144 15.88 -9.97 -5.10
C ASN A 144 14.43 -9.84 -4.63
N GLU A 145 14.06 -8.72 -4.02
CA GLU A 145 12.74 -8.54 -3.42
C GLU A 145 11.78 -7.80 -4.35
N ILE A 146 12.25 -6.85 -5.17
CA ILE A 146 11.39 -6.07 -6.06
C ILE A 146 10.58 -6.95 -7.02
N LYS A 147 11.16 -8.05 -7.51
CA LYS A 147 10.49 -9.00 -8.41
C LYS A 147 9.28 -9.69 -7.75
N LYS A 148 9.31 -9.84 -6.43
CA LYS A 148 8.20 -10.39 -5.63
C LYS A 148 7.08 -9.37 -5.43
N ARG A 149 7.28 -8.11 -5.85
CA ARG A 149 6.30 -7.03 -5.72
C ARG A 149 5.48 -6.80 -6.99
N PHE A 150 5.83 -7.45 -8.09
CA PHE A 150 5.18 -7.25 -9.38
C PHE A 150 3.89 -8.05 -9.49
N LEU A 151 2.81 -7.38 -9.89
CA LEU A 151 1.52 -7.99 -10.13
C LEU A 151 1.00 -7.47 -11.47
N GLY A 152 1.30 -8.21 -12.54
CA GLY A 152 1.02 -7.78 -13.91
C GLY A 152 1.63 -6.41 -14.23
N ASN A 153 0.78 -5.40 -14.41
CA ASN A 153 1.15 -4.02 -14.71
C ASN A 153 1.40 -3.14 -13.48
N SER A 154 1.44 -3.74 -12.28
CA SER A 154 1.63 -3.02 -11.02
C SER A 154 2.84 -3.52 -10.21
N CYS A 155 3.34 -2.67 -9.34
CA CYS A 155 4.35 -2.99 -8.34
C CYS A 155 3.94 -2.42 -6.98
N VAL A 156 4.12 -3.18 -5.91
CA VAL A 156 3.84 -2.68 -4.54
C VAL A 156 5.13 -2.29 -3.84
N LEU A 157 5.18 -1.06 -3.30
CA LEU A 157 6.23 -0.62 -2.39
C LEU A 157 5.61 -0.31 -1.03
N LEU A 158 5.90 -1.10 0.00
CA LEU A 158 5.25 -0.95 1.29
C LEU A 158 5.84 0.22 2.07
N CYS A 159 4.98 1.17 2.47
CA CYS A 159 5.31 2.24 3.40
C CYS A 159 6.61 2.97 3.02
N GLY A 160 7.69 2.72 3.78
CA GLY A 160 9.00 3.34 3.62
C GLY A 160 9.92 2.70 2.58
N GLU A 161 9.51 1.64 1.88
CA GLU A 161 10.30 1.01 0.80
C GLU A 161 10.60 2.00 -0.35
N THR A 162 9.74 3.02 -0.51
CA THR A 162 9.98 4.18 -1.39
C THR A 162 11.25 4.97 -1.03
N ASN A 163 11.84 4.76 0.15
CA ASN A 163 13.15 5.31 0.49
C ASN A 163 14.32 4.71 -0.28
N GLY A 164 14.11 3.67 -1.10
CA GLY A 164 15.10 3.20 -2.07
C GLY A 164 15.49 4.24 -3.12
N VAL A 165 14.75 5.36 -3.23
CA VAL A 165 15.24 6.60 -3.86
C VAL A 165 15.56 7.66 -2.80
N LYS A 166 16.60 8.46 -3.03
CA LYS A 166 17.16 9.39 -2.04
C LYS A 166 16.96 10.84 -2.44
N TYR A 167 16.42 11.64 -1.52
CA TYR A 167 16.43 13.10 -1.67
C TYR A 167 17.77 13.64 -1.16
N SER A 168 18.45 14.42 -1.99
CA SER A 168 19.69 15.10 -1.65
C SER A 168 19.41 16.53 -1.21
N LYS A 169 19.84 16.87 0.02
CA LYS A 169 19.71 18.24 0.54
C LYS A 169 20.65 19.24 -0.17
N ARG A 170 21.70 18.75 -0.84
CA ARG A 170 22.73 19.57 -1.50
C ARG A 170 22.19 20.21 -2.78
N ASP A 171 21.56 19.40 -3.63
CA ASP A 171 21.06 19.83 -4.95
C ASP A 171 19.52 19.89 -5.03
N LYS A 172 18.83 19.53 -3.93
CA LYS A 172 17.36 19.51 -3.82
C LYS A 172 16.69 18.55 -4.83
N LYS A 173 17.40 17.50 -5.25
CA LYS A 173 16.90 16.50 -6.21
C LYS A 173 16.71 15.13 -5.56
N VAL A 174 15.87 14.31 -6.20
CA VAL A 174 15.75 12.89 -5.88
C VAL A 174 16.63 12.09 -6.85
N HIS A 175 17.43 11.19 -6.29
CA HIS A 175 18.37 10.32 -6.98
C HIS A 175 18.00 8.86 -6.79
N ASP A 176 18.28 8.05 -7.81
CA ASP A 176 18.07 6.60 -7.78
C ASP A 176 19.41 5.86 -7.55
N ASP A 177 20.08 6.19 -6.45
CA ASP A 177 21.43 5.69 -6.15
C ASP A 177 21.56 4.16 -6.09
N PHE A 178 20.44 3.46 -5.89
CA PHE A 178 20.38 2.00 -5.78
C PHE A 178 19.69 1.33 -6.98
N GLY A 179 19.20 2.10 -7.95
CA GLY A 179 18.50 1.58 -9.13
C GLY A 179 17.10 1.02 -8.87
N LEU A 180 16.40 1.48 -7.82
CA LEU A 180 15.04 1.04 -7.51
C LEU A 180 14.07 1.34 -8.66
N ARG A 181 14.11 2.56 -9.21
CA ARG A 181 13.21 2.96 -10.30
C ARG A 181 13.53 2.20 -11.58
N ALA A 182 14.82 1.96 -11.84
CA ALA A 182 15.31 1.18 -12.98
C ALA A 182 14.94 -0.30 -12.87
N ALA A 183 14.90 -0.86 -11.66
CA ALA A 183 14.55 -2.26 -11.45
C ALA A 183 13.05 -2.56 -11.61
N ILE A 184 12.18 -1.54 -11.61
CA ILE A 184 10.76 -1.69 -11.94
C ILE A 184 10.64 -1.73 -13.47
N PRO A 185 10.10 -2.81 -14.07
CA PRO A 185 9.95 -2.96 -15.51
C PRO A 185 9.11 -1.86 -16.16
N GLU A 186 9.29 -1.64 -17.46
CA GLU A 186 8.51 -0.66 -18.23
C GLU A 186 7.04 -1.05 -18.36
N CYS A 187 6.73 -2.35 -18.37
CA CYS A 187 5.35 -2.84 -18.37
C CYS A 187 4.58 -2.53 -17.07
N VAL A 188 5.30 -2.19 -16.00
CA VAL A 188 4.70 -1.74 -14.74
C VAL A 188 4.44 -0.24 -14.81
N ASN A 189 3.16 0.10 -15.01
CA ASN A 189 2.68 1.48 -15.08
C ASN A 189 2.00 1.95 -13.79
N ILE A 190 1.88 1.10 -12.76
CA ILE A 190 1.29 1.44 -11.45
C ILE A 190 2.24 1.06 -10.33
N ILE A 191 2.48 1.98 -9.41
CA ILE A 191 3.14 1.72 -8.14
C ILE A 191 2.11 1.95 -7.02
N LEU A 192 1.77 0.88 -6.31
CA LEU A 192 0.91 0.93 -5.13
C LEU A 192 1.81 1.13 -3.90
N ASN A 193 1.56 2.20 -3.14
CA ASN A 193 2.29 2.50 -1.91
C ASN A 193 1.33 2.63 -0.72
N PRO A 194 0.82 1.51 -0.19
CA PRO A 194 0.07 1.53 1.07
C PRO A 194 1.01 1.87 2.23
N ILE A 195 0.53 2.67 3.17
CA ILE A 195 1.30 3.23 4.28
C ILE A 195 0.50 3.08 5.58
N HIS A 196 1.17 2.87 6.71
CA HIS A 196 0.51 2.83 8.02
C HIS A 196 -0.11 4.16 8.39
N ASP A 197 0.66 5.25 8.32
CA ASP A 197 0.23 6.58 8.74
C ASP A 197 0.83 7.67 7.86
N ARG A 198 0.25 8.87 7.90
CA ARG A 198 0.73 9.98 7.07
C ARG A 198 2.22 10.26 7.30
N MET A 199 2.99 10.18 6.23
CA MET A 199 4.39 10.61 6.24
C MET A 199 4.48 12.13 6.01
N THR A 200 4.76 12.88 7.07
CA THR A 200 4.75 14.36 7.04
C THR A 200 5.99 14.99 6.43
N ARG A 201 7.05 14.21 6.17
CA ARG A 201 8.30 14.71 5.57
C ARG A 201 8.06 15.03 4.09
N PHE A 202 8.32 16.27 3.69
CA PHE A 202 8.10 16.71 2.30
C PHE A 202 8.93 15.89 1.30
N GLU A 203 10.08 15.36 1.71
CA GLU A 203 10.94 14.51 0.89
C GLU A 203 10.19 13.27 0.39
N MET A 204 9.25 12.73 1.17
CA MET A 204 8.45 11.57 0.75
C MET A 204 7.53 11.91 -0.41
N LYS A 205 7.00 13.14 -0.44
CA LYS A 205 6.22 13.64 -1.58
C LYS A 205 7.09 13.68 -2.84
N LEU A 206 8.28 14.27 -2.75
CA LEU A 206 9.22 14.38 -3.87
C LEU A 206 9.68 13.00 -4.39
N LYS A 207 9.90 12.04 -3.50
CA LYS A 207 10.28 10.67 -3.88
C LYS A 207 9.19 9.95 -4.66
N ARG A 208 7.94 10.04 -4.23
CA ARG A 208 6.78 9.47 -4.93
C ARG A 208 6.56 10.14 -6.29
N GLN A 209 6.69 11.46 -6.34
CA GLN A 209 6.68 12.21 -7.60
C GLN A 209 7.79 11.73 -8.55
N PHE A 210 9.02 11.53 -8.07
CA PHE A 210 10.12 10.98 -8.87
C PHE A 210 9.83 9.57 -9.40
N LEU A 211 9.30 8.69 -8.54
CA LEU A 211 8.95 7.30 -8.93
C LEU A 211 7.85 7.24 -10.00
N SER A 212 6.97 8.25 -10.05
CA SER A 212 5.89 8.33 -11.05
C SER A 212 6.34 8.76 -12.45
N LYS A 213 7.59 9.22 -12.62
CA LYS A 213 8.11 9.63 -13.94
C LYS A 213 8.16 8.45 -14.93
N ASN A 214 8.08 8.76 -16.23
CA ASN A 214 7.94 7.81 -17.35
C ASN A 214 6.54 7.17 -17.40
N GLY A 215 5.49 7.99 -17.27
CA GLY A 215 4.11 7.55 -17.46
C GLY A 215 3.59 6.58 -16.38
N ARG A 216 4.22 6.54 -15.20
CA ARG A 216 3.78 5.68 -14.10
C ARG A 216 2.83 6.43 -13.18
N TRP A 217 1.85 5.69 -12.67
CA TRP A 217 1.02 6.11 -11.55
C TRP A 217 1.70 5.70 -10.25
N VAL A 218 1.70 6.57 -9.24
CA VAL A 218 2.08 6.24 -7.87
C VAL A 218 0.90 6.57 -6.97
N ILE A 219 0.33 5.57 -6.32
CA ILE A 219 -0.88 5.69 -5.48
C ILE A 219 -0.47 5.43 -4.04
N SER A 220 -0.42 6.49 -3.23
CA SER A 220 -0.08 6.40 -1.82
C SER A 220 -1.32 6.59 -0.97
N VAL A 221 -1.59 5.65 -0.06
CA VAL A 221 -2.74 5.69 0.87
C VAL A 221 -2.29 5.41 2.29
N TRP A 222 -2.82 6.14 3.28
CA TRP A 222 -2.44 6.04 4.69
C TRP A 222 -3.62 6.17 5.62
N ASN A 223 -3.49 5.79 6.90
CA ASN A 223 -4.54 6.01 7.89
C ASN A 223 -4.46 7.41 8.54
N LYS A 224 -5.63 7.98 8.88
CA LYS A 224 -5.79 9.21 9.66
C LYS A 224 -5.91 8.95 11.16
N GLY A 225 -5.82 10.01 11.95
CA GLY A 225 -6.13 10.00 13.38
C GLY A 225 -4.97 9.57 14.26
N LYS A 226 -3.75 9.36 13.70
CA LYS A 226 -2.57 9.07 14.52
C LYS A 226 -2.12 10.32 15.27
N GLN A 227 -2.12 10.22 16.59
CA GLN A 227 -1.50 11.21 17.46
C GLN A 227 0.01 11.02 17.50
N ASP A 228 0.75 12.13 17.41
CA ASP A 228 2.17 12.14 17.72
C ASP A 228 2.40 12.08 19.24
N LYS A 229 3.68 12.00 19.65
CA LYS A 229 4.07 11.94 21.07
C LYS A 229 3.59 13.14 21.92
N ASN A 230 3.15 14.22 21.28
CA ASN A 230 2.63 15.42 21.93
C ASN A 230 1.09 15.48 21.84
N GLY A 231 0.42 14.38 21.47
CA GLY A 231 -1.03 14.30 21.32
C GLY A 231 -1.57 14.99 20.06
N LYS A 232 -0.71 15.52 19.18
CA LYS A 232 -1.16 16.24 17.96
C LYS A 232 -1.39 15.27 16.81
N THR A 233 -2.53 15.41 16.14
CA THR A 233 -2.84 14.69 14.90
C THR A 233 -2.39 15.51 13.69
N ARG A 234 -1.82 14.83 12.68
CA ARG A 234 -1.27 15.49 11.47
C ARG A 234 -1.86 14.95 10.19
N ASP A 235 -3.18 14.89 10.08
CA ASP A 235 -3.89 14.25 8.96
C ASP A 235 -3.78 15.02 7.63
N GLY A 236 -3.75 16.36 7.70
CA GLY A 236 -3.91 17.21 6.53
C GLY A 236 -5.39 17.47 6.21
N SER A 237 -5.65 18.41 5.29
CA SER A 237 -7.01 18.82 4.92
C SER A 237 -7.66 17.91 3.87
N GLY A 238 -6.84 17.25 3.04
CA GLY A 238 -7.30 16.41 1.95
C GLY A 238 -7.70 14.98 2.36
N PRO A 239 -8.09 14.15 1.38
CA PRO A 239 -8.24 12.72 1.60
C PRO A 239 -6.90 12.08 2.02
N SER A 240 -6.98 10.87 2.58
CA SER A 240 -5.82 10.14 3.10
C SER A 240 -5.01 9.42 2.01
N TRP A 241 -4.91 10.03 0.83
CA TRP A 241 -4.10 9.57 -0.27
C TRP A 241 -3.47 10.71 -1.05
N THR A 242 -2.36 10.41 -1.72
CA THR A 242 -1.74 11.26 -2.74
C THR A 242 -1.43 10.40 -3.95
N ILE A 243 -1.71 10.96 -5.13
CA ILE A 243 -1.56 10.26 -6.40
C ILE A 243 -0.68 11.10 -7.30
N PHE A 244 0.29 10.47 -7.95
CA PHE A 244 1.13 11.10 -8.96
C PHE A 244 1.04 10.34 -10.27
N HIS A 245 1.02 11.06 -11.38
CA HIS A 245 1.19 10.52 -12.73
C HIS A 245 2.23 11.34 -13.48
N ASN A 246 3.27 10.68 -13.97
CA ASN A 246 4.36 11.30 -14.74
C ASN A 246 4.98 12.54 -14.07
N GLY A 247 5.17 12.49 -12.75
CA GLY A 247 5.73 13.59 -11.98
C GLY A 247 4.74 14.70 -11.62
N LEU A 248 3.45 14.56 -11.93
CA LEU A 248 2.42 15.54 -11.59
C LEU A 248 1.44 14.95 -10.57
N GLU A 249 1.08 15.72 -9.55
CA GLU A 249 0.04 15.33 -8.60
C GLU A 249 -1.32 15.32 -9.29
N ARG A 250 -2.15 14.33 -8.95
CA ARG A 250 -3.51 14.16 -9.46
C ARG A 250 -4.47 14.06 -8.30
N GLU A 251 -5.58 14.78 -8.42
CA GLU A 251 -6.65 14.74 -7.42
C GLU A 251 -7.58 13.57 -7.69
N VAL A 252 -7.94 12.87 -6.62
CA VAL A 252 -9.02 11.88 -6.63
C VAL A 252 -9.92 12.20 -5.46
N ASN A 253 -11.18 12.49 -5.79
CA ASN A 253 -12.19 12.86 -4.80
C ASN A 253 -12.65 11.64 -4.00
N LYS A 254 -13.14 11.93 -2.79
CA LYS A 254 -13.80 10.92 -1.97
C LYS A 254 -15.16 10.59 -2.57
N ILE A 255 -15.52 9.31 -2.56
CA ILE A 255 -16.89 8.87 -2.78
C ILE A 255 -17.64 9.01 -1.44
N PRO A 256 -18.75 9.77 -1.40
CA PRO A 256 -19.60 9.83 -0.22
C PRO A 256 -20.09 8.44 0.18
N ASN A 257 -19.97 8.11 1.46
CA ASN A 257 -20.45 6.86 2.04
C ASN A 257 -20.65 7.05 3.55
N ASP A 258 -21.43 6.16 4.16
CA ASP A 258 -21.75 6.11 5.59
C ASP A 258 -21.03 4.96 6.33
N ILE A 259 -20.11 4.29 5.64
CA ILE A 259 -19.41 3.09 6.12
C ILE A 259 -18.38 3.42 7.23
N GLY A 260 -17.98 4.69 7.35
CA GLY A 260 -16.99 5.14 8.33
C GLY A 260 -15.54 5.03 7.84
N VAL A 261 -15.34 4.95 6.52
CA VAL A 261 -14.02 4.95 5.87
C VAL A 261 -13.95 5.98 4.75
N GLU A 262 -12.75 6.44 4.42
CA GLU A 262 -12.53 7.24 3.22
C GLU A 262 -12.30 6.32 2.02
N ILE A 263 -13.13 6.48 0.99
CA ILE A 263 -13.06 5.70 -0.24
C ILE A 263 -12.83 6.64 -1.42
N GLY A 264 -11.91 6.31 -2.30
CA GLY A 264 -11.68 6.97 -3.58
C GLY A 264 -11.62 5.95 -4.71
N VAL A 265 -11.84 6.40 -5.95
CA VAL A 265 -11.76 5.56 -7.14
C VAL A 265 -10.89 6.23 -8.18
N LEU A 266 -9.87 5.51 -8.66
CA LEU A 266 -8.98 5.97 -9.72
C LEU A 266 -9.13 5.09 -10.96
N ASP A 267 -9.46 5.70 -12.09
CA ASP A 267 -9.43 5.06 -13.41
C ASP A 267 -8.19 5.54 -14.17
N ILE A 268 -7.20 4.67 -14.29
CA ILE A 268 -5.91 5.00 -14.93
C ILE A 268 -5.99 5.06 -16.46
N LYS A 269 -7.08 4.59 -17.09
CA LYS A 269 -7.29 4.79 -18.55
C LYS A 269 -7.83 6.18 -18.85
N LYS A 270 -8.72 6.70 -17.99
CA LYS A 270 -9.28 8.05 -18.16
C LYS A 270 -8.29 9.18 -17.83
N GLY A 271 -7.26 8.90 -17.04
CA GLY A 271 -6.22 9.88 -16.68
C GLY A 271 -5.10 10.10 -17.73
N VAL A 272 -5.25 9.55 -18.95
CA VAL A 272 -4.26 9.62 -20.05
C VAL A 272 -4.68 10.62 -21.14
N SER A 273 -5.69 11.46 -20.92
CA SER A 273 -5.95 12.59 -21.82
C SER A 273 -4.74 13.54 -21.80
N ALA A 274 -3.99 13.52 -22.91
CA ALA A 274 -2.89 14.40 -23.22
C ALA A 274 -3.37 15.85 -23.40
#